data_AF-A0AB38SCB5-F1
#
_entry.id   AF-A0AB38SCB5-F1
#
_cell.length_a   1.000
_cell.length_b   1.000
_cell.length_c   1.000
_cell.angle_alpha   90.00
_cell.angle_beta   90.00
_cell.angle_gamma   90.00
#
_symmetry.space_group_name_H-M   'P 1'
#
loop_
_entity.id
_entity.type
_entity.pdbx_description
1 polymer ?
#
loop_
_entity_poly.entity_id
_entity_poly.type
_entity_poly.pdbx_seq_one_letter_code
_entity_poly.pdbx_strand_id
1 'polypeptide(L)'
;MSRTKPHPCEGLPAAAKRVFDEIASGNDRPKASAKTMDMLVEGGFVERIVRLVHFRDGLPPLQQIGYAVPINLHIAWCEHWASPKTRAGGKRRGRSDRNQTPDLFD
;
A
#
# COMPACT_ATOMS: atom_id res chain seq x y z
N MET A 1 17.82 10.91 16.96
CA MET A 1 16.69 11.35 16.11
C MET A 1 16.42 10.26 15.09
N SER A 2 15.34 9.49 15.24
CA SER A 2 14.94 8.46 14.27
C SER A 2 14.59 9.15 12.95
N ARG A 3 15.46 9.04 11.95
CA ARG A 3 15.34 9.77 10.66
C ARG A 3 14.41 9.06 9.68
N THR A 4 13.29 8.50 10.14
CA THR A 4 12.30 7.95 9.20
C THR A 4 11.49 9.13 8.66
N LYS A 5 11.65 9.46 7.38
CA LYS A 5 10.80 10.46 6.73
C LYS A 5 9.32 10.04 6.84
N PRO A 6 8.37 10.97 7.01
CA PRO A 6 6.95 10.62 7.10
C PRO A 6 6.42 10.02 5.79
N HIS A 7 5.38 9.19 5.89
CA HIS A 7 4.72 8.63 4.71
C HIS A 7 3.87 9.73 4.03
N PRO A 8 3.85 9.87 2.69
CA PRO A 8 3.14 10.97 2.02
C PRO A 8 1.63 11.01 2.33
N CYS A 9 1.01 9.85 2.56
CA CYS A 9 -0.39 9.72 2.99
C CYS A 9 -0.59 9.75 4.52
N GLU A 10 0.25 10.44 5.29
CA GLU A 10 0.06 10.56 6.74
C GLU A 10 -1.32 11.20 7.05
N GLY A 11 -2.02 10.67 8.06
CA GLY A 11 -3.41 11.05 8.36
C GLY A 11 -4.51 10.29 7.61
N LEU A 12 -4.19 9.57 6.51
CA LEU A 12 -5.18 8.75 5.82
C LEU A 12 -5.47 7.40 6.53
N PRO A 13 -6.67 6.81 6.30
CA PRO A 13 -7.00 5.47 6.78
C PRO A 13 -5.98 4.43 6.31
N ALA A 14 -5.76 3.39 7.12
CA ALA A 14 -4.80 2.32 6.79
C ALA A 14 -5.12 1.64 5.43
N ALA A 15 -6.40 1.51 5.09
CA ALA A 15 -6.83 0.97 3.80
C ALA A 15 -6.38 1.87 2.63
N ALA A 16 -6.57 3.20 2.75
CA ALA A 16 -6.15 4.15 1.73
C ALA A 16 -4.62 4.18 1.56
N LYS A 17 -3.87 4.09 2.67
CA LYS A 17 -2.40 3.98 2.64
C LYS A 17 -1.93 2.72 1.89
N ARG A 18 -2.54 1.57 2.15
CA ARG A 18 -2.21 0.32 1.42
C ARG A 18 -2.49 0.44 -0.07
N VAL A 19 -3.62 1.02 -0.44
CA VAL A 19 -3.96 1.23 -1.85
C VAL A 19 -2.96 2.18 -2.51
N PHE A 20 -2.57 3.25 -1.83
CA PHE A 20 -1.50 4.13 -2.30
C PHE A 20 -0.17 3.39 -2.48
N ASP A 21 0.24 2.55 -1.52
CA ASP A 21 1.45 1.73 -1.61
C ASP A 21 1.42 0.79 -2.83
N GLU A 22 0.28 0.16 -3.10
CA GLU A 22 0.08 -0.69 -4.28
C GLU A 22 0.29 0.11 -5.58
N ILE A 23 -0.35 1.28 -5.70
CA ILE A 23 -0.20 2.11 -6.90
C ILE A 23 1.22 2.65 -7.03
N ALA A 24 1.82 3.12 -5.93
CA ALA A 24 3.18 3.64 -5.89
C ALA A 24 4.21 2.57 -6.28
N SER A 25 3.98 1.30 -5.93
CA SER A 25 4.82 0.17 -6.34
C SER A 25 4.61 -0.31 -7.78
N GLY A 26 3.67 0.30 -8.52
CA GLY A 26 3.44 0.04 -9.94
C GLY A 26 2.20 -0.79 -10.24
N ASN A 27 1.35 -1.09 -9.26
CA ASN A 27 0.05 -1.73 -9.52
C ASN A 27 -0.95 -0.68 -10.04
N ASP A 28 -1.19 -0.68 -11.34
CA ASP A 28 -2.10 0.25 -12.01
C ASP A 28 -3.60 -0.07 -11.80
N ARG A 29 -3.91 -1.22 -11.18
CA ARG A 29 -5.28 -1.70 -10.89
C ARG A 29 -5.39 -2.26 -9.45
N PRO A 30 -5.29 -1.41 -8.42
CA PRO A 30 -5.44 -1.85 -7.03
C PRO A 30 -6.86 -2.35 -6.74
N LYS A 31 -6.98 -3.34 -5.84
CA LYS A 31 -8.29 -3.83 -5.36
C LYS A 31 -8.76 -2.95 -4.21
N ALA A 32 -9.50 -1.90 -4.52
CA ALA A 32 -10.00 -0.93 -3.55
C ALA A 32 -11.51 -0.68 -3.73
N SER A 33 -12.17 -0.21 -2.67
CA SER A 33 -13.55 0.28 -2.78
C SER A 33 -13.58 1.61 -3.55
N ALA A 34 -14.67 1.87 -4.29
CA ALA A 34 -14.84 3.11 -5.06
C ALA A 34 -14.61 4.36 -4.19
N LYS A 35 -15.22 4.40 -2.99
CA LYS A 35 -15.05 5.48 -2.01
C LYS A 35 -13.58 5.74 -1.62
N THR A 36 -12.75 4.70 -1.54
CA THR A 36 -11.32 4.86 -1.21
C THR A 36 -10.55 5.42 -2.40
N MET A 37 -10.88 4.98 -3.61
CA MET A 37 -10.26 5.52 -4.83
C MET A 37 -10.65 6.97 -5.07
N ASP A 38 -11.93 7.31 -4.89
CA ASP A 38 -12.41 8.69 -5.05
C ASP A 38 -11.73 9.62 -4.05
N MET A 39 -11.60 9.20 -2.78
CA MET A 39 -10.85 9.95 -1.77
C MET A 39 -9.38 10.19 -2.16
N LEU A 40 -8.71 9.18 -2.72
CA LEU A 40 -7.31 9.31 -3.13
C LEU A 40 -7.15 10.23 -4.35
N VAL A 41 -8.11 10.19 -5.28
CA VAL A 41 -8.11 11.02 -6.49
C VAL A 41 -8.47 12.47 -6.16
N GLU A 42 -9.55 12.70 -5.41
CA GLU A 42 -9.98 14.04 -4.97
C GLU A 42 -8.94 14.69 -4.05
N GLY A 43 -8.27 13.89 -3.22
CA GLY A 43 -7.18 14.35 -2.36
C GLY A 43 -5.86 14.63 -3.11
N GLY A 44 -5.80 14.40 -4.42
CA GLY A 44 -4.59 14.62 -5.22
C GLY A 44 -3.43 13.66 -4.90
N PHE A 45 -3.69 12.57 -4.19
CA PHE A 45 -2.68 11.56 -3.88
C PHE A 45 -2.40 10.65 -5.09
N VAL A 46 -3.41 10.49 -5.96
CA VAL A 46 -3.39 9.60 -7.11
C VAL A 46 -4.08 10.30 -8.28
N GLU A 47 -3.53 10.15 -9.47
CA GLU A 47 -4.13 10.62 -10.71
C GLU A 47 -4.78 9.47 -11.47
N ARG A 48 -5.96 9.74 -12.05
CA ARG A 48 -6.65 8.82 -12.95
C ARG A 48 -6.07 8.99 -14.35
N ILE A 49 -5.56 7.90 -14.92
CA ILE A 49 -5.02 7.87 -16.28
C ILE A 49 -5.96 7.06 -17.16
N VAL A 50 -6.36 7.60 -18.30
CA VAL A 50 -7.10 6.87 -19.33
C VAL A 50 -6.13 6.45 -20.42
N ARG A 51 -5.96 5.14 -20.61
CA ARG A 51 -5.14 4.55 -21.67
C ARG A 51 -6.05 4.01 -22.75
N LEU A 52 -5.78 4.36 -24.01
CA LEU A 52 -6.48 3.80 -25.16
C LEU A 52 -5.73 2.56 -25.65
N VAL A 53 -6.32 1.38 -25.40
CA VAL A 53 -5.77 0.11 -25.85
C VAL A 53 -6.32 -0.19 -27.24
N HIS A 54 -5.43 -0.19 -28.24
CA HIS A 54 -5.77 -0.54 -29.60
C HIS A 54 -5.53 -2.03 -29.81
N PHE A 55 -6.54 -2.73 -30.28
CA PHE A 55 -6.43 -4.13 -30.67
C PHE A 55 -6.17 -4.25 -32.17
N ARG A 56 -5.55 -5.36 -32.59
CA ARG A 56 -5.19 -5.62 -34.00
C ARG A 56 -6.38 -6.00 -34.88
N ASP A 57 -7.55 -6.20 -34.28
CA ASP A 57 -8.80 -6.64 -34.92
C ASP A 57 -9.56 -5.51 -35.63
N GLY A 58 -9.06 -4.26 -35.58
CA GLY A 58 -9.71 -3.11 -36.21
C GLY A 58 -10.93 -2.60 -35.43
N LEU A 59 -11.16 -3.09 -34.21
CA LEU A 59 -12.17 -2.54 -33.32
C LEU A 59 -11.75 -1.15 -32.78
N PRO A 60 -12.73 -0.30 -32.38
CA PRO A 60 -12.43 0.95 -31.71
C PRO A 60 -11.57 0.74 -30.46
N PRO A 61 -10.69 1.71 -30.13
CA PRO A 61 -9.78 1.57 -29.00
C PRO A 61 -10.56 1.47 -27.69
N LEU A 62 -10.17 0.52 -26.84
CA LEU A 62 -10.83 0.28 -25.57
C LEU A 62 -10.21 1.19 -24.51
N GLN A 63 -11.04 1.95 -23.81
CA GLN A 63 -10.59 2.82 -22.73
C GLN A 63 -10.30 2.00 -21.48
N GLN A 64 -9.03 1.92 -21.10
CA GLN A 64 -8.58 1.34 -19.85
C GLN A 64 -8.28 2.45 -18.85
N ILE A 65 -9.01 2.44 -17.74
CA ILE A 65 -8.72 3.31 -16.60
C ILE A 65 -7.59 2.67 -15.78
N GLY A 66 -6.54 3.44 -15.55
CA GLY A 66 -5.47 3.13 -14.63
C GLY A 66 -5.27 4.26 -13.63
N TYR A 67 -4.41 4.02 -12.65
CA TYR A 67 -4.09 4.99 -11.61
C TYR A 67 -2.57 5.13 -11.49
N ALA A 68 -2.09 6.34 -11.24
CA ALA A 68 -0.68 6.60 -10.98
C ALA A 68 -0.50 7.60 -9.85
N VAL A 69 0.66 7.55 -9.20
CA VAL A 69 1.03 8.52 -8.17
C VAL A 69 1.81 9.66 -8.82
N PRO A 70 1.47 10.94 -8.54
CA PRO A 70 2.27 12.09 -8.95
C PRO A 70 3.75 11.96 -8.55
N ILE A 71 4.67 12.37 -9.42
CA ILE A 71 6.11 12.11 -9.26
C ILE A 71 6.68 12.64 -7.93
N ASN A 72 6.21 13.80 -7.47
CA ASN A 72 6.58 14.40 -6.20
C ASN A 72 6.19 13.52 -5.01
N LEU A 73 4.99 12.94 -5.03
CA LEU A 73 4.51 12.03 -3.99
C LEU A 73 5.22 10.67 -4.06
N HIS A 74 5.53 10.20 -5.27
CA HIS A 74 6.29 8.97 -5.46
C HIS A 74 7.73 9.11 -4.94
N ILE A 75 8.38 10.25 -5.15
CA ILE A 75 9.71 10.53 -4.56
C ILE A 75 9.63 10.50 -3.03
N ALA A 76 8.68 11.22 -2.43
CA ALA A 76 8.49 11.22 -0.97
C ALA A 76 8.23 9.81 -0.42
N TRP A 77 7.46 8.99 -1.14
CA TRP A 77 7.23 7.59 -0.81
C TRP A 77 8.52 6.76 -0.87
N CYS A 78 9.32 6.89 -1.94
CA CYS A 78 10.61 6.22 -2.06
C CYS A 78 11.54 6.59 -0.91
N GLU A 79 11.58 7.87 -0.52
CA GLU A 79 12.40 8.34 0.59
C GLU A 79 11.94 7.79 1.96
N HIS A 80 10.62 7.65 2.17
CA HIS A 80 10.06 7.02 3.36
C HIS A 80 10.53 5.57 3.52
N TRP A 81 10.53 4.80 2.42
CA TRP A 81 10.93 3.40 2.43
C TRP A 81 12.44 3.18 2.39
N ALA A 82 13.20 4.09 1.78
CA ALA A 82 14.66 4.07 1.77
C ALA A 82 15.27 4.45 3.12
N SER A 83 14.51 5.14 3.97
CA SER A 83 14.98 5.52 5.30
C SER A 83 15.21 4.27 6.17
N PRO A 84 16.41 4.09 6.76
CA PRO A 84 16.70 2.92 7.57
C PRO A 84 15.78 2.90 8.79
N LYS A 85 14.82 1.96 8.80
CA LYS A 85 14.04 1.67 9.99
C LYS A 85 15.01 1.09 11.02
N THR A 86 15.41 1.89 12.01
CA THR A 86 16.08 1.36 13.20
C THR A 86 15.15 0.28 13.77
N ARG A 87 15.52 -0.99 13.59
CA ARG A 87 14.83 -2.14 14.18
C ARG A 87 14.87 -1.97 15.69
N ALA A 88 13.86 -1.30 16.26
CA ALA A 88 13.67 -1.26 17.69
C ALA A 88 13.29 -2.68 18.12
N GLY A 89 14.22 -3.31 18.85
CA GLY A 89 14.12 -4.53 19.65
C GLY A 89 12.89 -5.39 19.42
N GLY A 90 13.10 -6.55 18.79
CA GLY A 90 12.15 -7.65 18.86
C GLY A 90 11.94 -8.05 20.33
N LYS A 91 10.81 -7.62 20.92
CA LYS A 91 10.32 -8.20 22.16
C LYS A 91 9.87 -9.61 21.82
N ARG A 92 10.77 -10.58 21.97
CA ARG A 92 10.46 -12.02 21.90
C ARG A 92 9.26 -12.25 22.83
N ARG A 93 8.09 -12.48 22.25
CA ARG A 93 6.92 -12.92 23.01
C ARG A 93 7.26 -14.29 23.58
N GLY A 94 7.39 -14.37 24.91
CA GLY A 94 7.57 -15.63 25.62
C GLY A 94 6.48 -16.61 25.20
N ARG A 95 6.90 -17.75 24.65
CA ARG A 95 6.06 -18.91 24.40
C ARG A 95 5.65 -19.43 25.78
N SER A 96 4.40 -19.21 26.19
CA SER A 96 3.86 -19.87 27.37
C SER A 96 3.68 -21.34 27.01
N ASP A 97 4.54 -22.20 27.52
CA ASP A 97 4.30 -23.65 27.57
C ASP A 97 3.06 -23.89 28.43
N ARG A 98 1.91 -23.99 27.76
CA ARG A 98 0.73 -24.65 28.32
C ARG A 98 0.71 -26.03 27.71
N ASN A 99 1.18 -26.99 28.48
CA ASN A 99 0.76 -28.40 28.50
C ASN A 99 1.39 -29.07 29.72
N GLN A 100 0.85 -28.78 30.91
CA GLN A 100 0.90 -29.74 32.02
C GLN A 100 -0.30 -30.66 31.84
N THR A 101 -0.08 -31.83 31.29
CA THR A 101 -0.96 -32.98 31.46
C THR A 101 -0.72 -33.52 32.89
N PRO A 102 -1.73 -33.58 33.77
CA PRO A 102 -1.59 -34.39 34.98
C PRO A 102 -1.65 -35.87 34.58
N ASP A 103 -0.57 -36.59 34.87
CA ASP A 103 -0.47 -38.04 34.74
C ASP A 103 -1.60 -38.71 35.54
N LEU A 104 -2.42 -39.50 34.86
CA LEU A 104 -3.48 -40.32 35.44
C LEU A 104 -2.99 -41.76 35.54
N PHE A 105 -2.24 -42.07 36.60
CA PHE A 105 -1.88 -43.40 37.14
C PHE A 105 -1.42 -43.08 38.59
N ASP A 106 -1.94 -43.62 39.70
CA ASP A 106 -2.71 -44.83 40.04
C ASP A 106 -3.99 -44.50 40.86
#